data_AF-A0AAW2H779-F1
#
_entry.id   AF-A0AAW2H779-F1
#
_cell.length_a   1.000
_cell.length_b   1.000
_cell.length_c   1.000
_cell.angle_alpha   90.00
_cell.angle_beta   90.00
_cell.angle_gamma   90.00
#
_symmetry.space_group_name_H-M   'P 1'
#
loop_
_entity.id
_entity.type
_entity.pdbx_description
1 polymer ?
#
loop_
_entity_poly.entity_id
_entity_poly.type
_entity_poly.pdbx_seq_one_letter_code
_entity_poly.pdbx_strand_id
1 'polypeptide(L)'
;MDKLMGYHSLDIQWGNHDIIWMAAAAGSLVCLAIILRISLRYKNLATLEDGYGISLLPLAIFAMQTYDLPPKTFGAGKSSEREFSEWENELYAKMEKAIAIIQFKLEGQIISRHPEYHMEDRRFLQTIDLQKGTVCIGGHTYSLIDKDFPTLEGEDPYALTKEEKAVIDCLARNVKNSVKLQSHAKFLFDKGSMYLVYNEQVLFHGCIPFTKEGELASFVDEKGGRYAGKCLLDYFHKVVQDCYPARAEDEDQKKSLDALWYLWCGKLSPLFGKERMTTFERYFIEDKESHKEGKNAYFTLREHEHVAYSLIREFNANPERAHIVNGHVPVKANKGEQPVKAGGKVITIDGGFSRAYQKVTGIAGYTLIYNSYGLLLATHNGFCYGDTIAENDDMQTDTQILESQKGRVLIETTDIGRKLAKDVENLRLLLRAYNCGLIEENRAI
;
A
#
# COMPACT_ATOMS: atom_id res chain seq x y z
N MET A 1 9.59 -11.96 -3.13
CA MET A 1 10.49 -11.01 -3.80
C MET A 1 11.61 -11.72 -4.55
N ASP A 2 12.48 -12.50 -3.89
CA ASP A 2 13.58 -13.23 -4.57
C ASP A 2 13.14 -13.96 -5.86
N LYS A 3 12.03 -14.71 -5.81
CA LYS A 3 11.45 -15.39 -6.99
C LYS A 3 11.00 -14.42 -8.10
N LEU A 4 10.40 -13.28 -7.74
CA LEU A 4 9.92 -12.28 -8.70
C LEU A 4 11.09 -11.60 -9.40
N MET A 5 12.17 -11.31 -8.69
CA MET A 5 13.37 -10.68 -9.26
C MET A 5 14.07 -11.54 -10.32
N GLY A 6 13.91 -12.87 -10.25
CA GLY A 6 14.40 -13.80 -11.26
C GLY A 6 13.47 -14.00 -12.46
N TYR A 7 12.28 -13.40 -12.46
CA TYR A 7 11.29 -13.61 -13.51
C TYR A 7 11.46 -12.59 -14.65
N HIS A 8 11.34 -13.06 -15.89
CA HIS A 8 11.78 -12.34 -17.09
C HIS A 8 10.81 -11.24 -17.57
N SER A 9 9.53 -11.34 -17.22
CA SER A 9 8.50 -10.40 -17.66
C SER A 9 7.44 -10.24 -16.57
N LEU A 10 7.49 -9.09 -15.90
CA LEU A 10 6.53 -8.69 -14.88
C LEU A 10 6.50 -7.17 -14.75
N ASP A 11 5.35 -6.68 -14.33
CA ASP A 11 5.11 -5.31 -13.90
C ASP A 11 4.38 -5.34 -12.55
N ILE A 12 4.53 -4.29 -11.75
CA ILE A 12 3.94 -4.20 -10.41
C ILE A 12 3.11 -2.92 -10.32
N GLN A 13 1.88 -3.03 -9.82
CA GLN A 13 1.11 -1.86 -9.38
C GLN A 13 1.23 -1.78 -7.86
N TRP A 14 1.83 -0.69 -7.37
CA TRP A 14 2.11 -0.54 -5.95
C TRP A 14 0.83 -0.55 -5.13
N GLY A 15 0.81 -1.33 -4.05
CA GLY A 15 -0.17 -1.23 -2.99
C GLY A 15 0.28 -0.32 -1.84
N ASN A 16 -0.65 -0.02 -0.94
CA ASN A 16 -0.34 0.76 0.26
C ASN A 16 0.75 0.12 1.13
N HIS A 17 0.75 -1.22 1.23
CA HIS A 17 1.80 -1.95 1.95
C HIS A 17 3.16 -1.86 1.28
N ASP A 18 3.23 -1.90 -0.06
CA ASP A 18 4.50 -1.76 -0.78
C ASP A 18 5.11 -0.38 -0.50
N ILE A 19 4.29 0.68 -0.54
CA ILE A 19 4.75 2.05 -0.32
C ILE A 19 5.38 2.24 1.07
N ILE A 20 4.80 1.69 2.15
CA ILE A 20 5.41 1.85 3.49
C ILE A 20 6.74 1.11 3.61
N TRP A 21 6.90 -0.05 2.95
CA TRP A 21 8.18 -0.76 2.92
C TRP A 21 9.22 -0.02 2.07
N MET A 22 8.81 0.49 0.89
CA MET A 22 9.64 1.30 0.01
C MET A 22 10.10 2.60 0.70
N ALA A 23 9.18 3.29 1.39
CA ALA A 23 9.46 4.52 2.14
C ALA A 23 10.40 4.26 3.32
N ALA A 24 10.20 3.18 4.08
CA ALA A 24 11.09 2.79 5.17
C ALA A 24 12.51 2.50 4.64
N ALA A 25 12.63 1.77 3.52
CA ALA A 25 13.90 1.51 2.87
C ALA A 25 14.58 2.79 2.36
N ALA A 26 13.80 3.80 1.94
CA ALA A 26 14.29 5.11 1.53
C ALA A 26 14.62 6.06 2.70
N GLY A 27 14.27 5.69 3.95
CA GLY A 27 14.64 6.43 5.17
C GLY A 27 13.49 7.06 5.95
N SER A 28 12.23 6.81 5.59
CA SER A 28 11.07 7.34 6.32
C SER A 28 10.92 6.68 7.69
N LEU A 29 11.14 7.46 8.76
CA LEU A 29 11.01 6.99 10.15
C LEU A 29 9.57 6.63 10.51
N VAL A 30 8.58 7.37 10.00
CA VAL A 30 7.16 7.08 10.28
C VAL A 30 6.74 5.76 9.63
N CYS A 31 7.16 5.52 8.39
CA CYS A 31 6.86 4.28 7.68
C CYS A 31 7.61 3.11 8.31
N LEU A 32 8.82 3.33 8.81
CA LEU A 32 9.54 2.35 9.62
C LEU A 32 8.75 1.97 10.90
N ALA A 33 8.26 2.96 11.65
CA ALA A 33 7.44 2.69 12.82
C ALA A 33 6.16 1.91 12.46
N ILE A 34 5.53 2.24 11.33
CA ILE A 34 4.35 1.53 10.81
C ILE A 34 4.67 0.06 10.48
N ILE A 35 5.74 -0.24 9.72
CA ILE A 35 6.08 -1.63 9.36
C ILE A 35 6.38 -2.46 10.61
N LEU A 36 7.06 -1.88 11.60
CA LEU A 36 7.40 -2.56 12.85
C LEU A 36 6.14 -2.85 13.66
N ARG A 37 5.26 -1.84 13.83
CA ARG A 37 3.99 -1.99 14.52
C ARG A 37 3.11 -3.07 13.86
N ILE A 38 2.99 -3.05 12.53
CA ILE A 38 2.20 -4.06 11.80
C ILE A 38 2.82 -5.45 11.97
N SER A 39 4.14 -5.58 11.84
CA SER A 39 4.83 -6.87 12.02
C SER A 39 4.68 -7.42 13.43
N LEU A 40 4.72 -6.58 14.46
CA LEU A 40 4.44 -6.97 15.84
C LEU A 40 2.98 -7.39 16.02
N ARG A 41 2.04 -6.60 15.49
CA ARG A 41 0.60 -6.89 15.55
C ARG A 41 0.26 -8.25 14.96
N TYR A 42 0.84 -8.59 13.81
CA TYR A 42 0.57 -9.86 13.13
C TYR A 42 1.58 -10.96 13.48
N LYS A 43 2.52 -10.67 14.39
CA LYS A 43 3.65 -11.54 14.78
C LYS A 43 4.42 -12.11 13.58
N ASN A 44 4.62 -11.28 12.57
CA ASN A 44 5.43 -11.58 11.38
C ASN A 44 6.86 -11.04 11.54
N LEU A 45 7.52 -11.40 12.64
CA LEU A 45 8.86 -10.89 12.97
C LEU A 45 9.96 -11.57 12.15
N ALA A 46 9.75 -12.83 11.74
CA ALA A 46 10.68 -13.56 10.89
C ALA A 46 11.00 -12.82 9.57
N THR A 47 10.03 -12.08 9.02
CA THR A 47 10.29 -11.24 7.84
C THR A 47 11.33 -10.15 8.12
N LEU A 48 11.29 -9.54 9.31
CA LEU A 48 12.22 -8.48 9.71
C LEU A 48 13.57 -9.05 10.14
N GLU A 49 13.58 -10.00 11.06
CA GLU A 49 14.79 -10.52 11.70
C GLU A 49 15.53 -11.50 10.79
N ASP A 50 14.88 -12.60 10.38
CA ASP A 50 15.52 -13.63 9.54
C ASP A 50 15.58 -13.21 8.07
N GLY A 51 14.52 -12.57 7.58
CA GLY A 51 14.38 -12.17 6.19
C GLY A 51 15.29 -11.00 5.82
N TYR A 52 15.29 -9.94 6.64
CA TYR A 52 16.01 -8.70 6.34
C TYR A 52 17.17 -8.39 7.29
N GLY A 53 17.41 -9.18 8.33
CA GLY A 53 18.50 -8.96 9.28
C GLY A 53 18.30 -7.73 10.17
N ILE A 54 17.05 -7.29 10.38
CA ILE A 54 16.74 -6.11 11.18
C ILE A 54 16.58 -6.55 12.64
N SER A 55 17.58 -6.27 13.47
CA SER A 55 17.53 -6.59 14.90
C SER A 55 16.51 -5.69 15.63
N LEU A 56 15.56 -6.33 16.33
CA LEU A 56 14.56 -5.65 17.17
C LEU A 56 15.01 -5.47 18.62
N LEU A 57 16.22 -5.91 18.97
CA LEU A 57 16.76 -5.85 20.33
C LEU A 57 16.71 -4.43 20.94
N PRO A 58 17.05 -3.33 20.23
CA PRO A 58 16.92 -1.99 20.79
C PRO A 58 15.50 -1.64 21.21
N LEU A 59 14.50 -2.06 20.42
CA LEU A 59 13.09 -1.84 20.73
C LEU A 59 12.65 -2.71 21.91
N ALA A 60 13.10 -3.97 21.96
CA ALA A 60 12.79 -4.87 23.08
C ALA A 60 13.31 -4.33 24.41
N ILE A 61 14.58 -3.90 24.46
CA ILE A 61 15.20 -3.33 25.67
C ILE A 61 14.44 -2.06 26.11
N PHE A 62 14.20 -1.14 25.19
CA PHE A 62 13.47 0.09 25.48
C PHE A 62 12.06 -0.19 26.00
N ALA A 63 11.32 -1.09 25.35
CA ALA A 63 9.97 -1.46 25.73
C ALA A 63 9.92 -2.06 27.14
N MET A 64 10.86 -2.96 27.46
CA MET A 64 10.96 -3.58 28.79
C MET A 64 11.31 -2.58 29.89
N GLN A 65 12.14 -1.58 29.60
CA GLN A 65 12.58 -0.57 30.58
C GLN A 65 11.55 0.54 30.80
N THR A 66 10.69 0.80 29.81
CA THR A 66 9.81 1.97 29.80
C THR A 66 8.37 1.61 30.12
N TYR A 67 7.91 0.42 29.70
CA TYR A 67 6.52 -0.02 29.88
C TYR A 67 6.47 -1.17 30.88
N ASP A 68 6.20 -0.84 32.14
CA ASP A 68 6.19 -1.83 33.23
C ASP A 68 5.02 -2.80 33.11
N LEU A 69 3.83 -2.29 32.76
CA LEU A 69 2.61 -3.07 32.71
C LEU A 69 2.36 -3.68 31.31
N PRO A 70 1.83 -4.91 31.24
CA PRO A 70 1.38 -5.48 29.98
C PRO A 70 0.24 -4.62 29.41
N PRO A 71 0.37 -4.11 28.19
CA PRO A 71 -0.65 -3.25 27.61
C PRO A 71 -1.90 -4.04 27.22
N LYS A 72 -3.08 -3.45 27.42
CA LYS A 72 -4.36 -4.19 27.38
C LYS A 72 -4.85 -4.55 25.98
N THR A 73 -4.50 -3.75 24.97
CA THR A 73 -5.04 -3.85 23.60
C THR A 73 -3.99 -4.22 22.55
N PHE A 74 -2.74 -4.34 22.98
CA PHE A 74 -1.57 -4.68 22.17
C PHE A 74 -1.21 -6.17 22.34
N GLY A 75 -0.45 -6.75 21.41
CA GLY A 75 -0.02 -8.16 21.48
C GLY A 75 -0.99 -9.19 20.86
N ALA A 76 -2.02 -8.75 20.14
CA ALA A 76 -2.99 -9.65 19.53
C ALA A 76 -2.39 -10.41 18.34
N GLY A 77 -1.88 -11.63 18.55
CA GLY A 77 -1.40 -12.52 17.49
C GLY A 77 -2.52 -13.04 16.59
N LYS A 78 -3.13 -12.16 15.79
CA LYS A 78 -4.36 -12.45 15.02
C LYS A 78 -4.20 -13.52 13.94
N SER A 79 -2.98 -13.97 13.62
CA SER A 79 -2.72 -14.85 12.48
C SER A 79 -1.42 -15.66 12.52
N SER A 80 -0.76 -15.84 13.67
CA SER A 80 0.48 -16.63 13.71
C SER A 80 0.22 -18.12 13.87
N GLU A 81 0.98 -18.95 13.16
CA GLU A 81 0.93 -20.42 13.22
C GLU A 81 1.74 -20.99 14.39
N ARG A 82 2.68 -20.20 14.92
CA ARG A 82 3.48 -20.57 16.07
C ARG A 82 2.77 -20.15 17.36
N GLU A 83 2.75 -21.05 18.33
CA GLU A 83 2.41 -20.71 19.71
C GLU A 83 3.57 -19.95 20.36
N PHE A 84 3.24 -18.85 21.03
CA PHE A 84 4.21 -18.02 21.74
C PHE A 84 3.99 -18.16 23.24
N SER A 85 5.09 -18.21 23.99
CA SER A 85 5.04 -18.19 25.45
C SER A 85 4.38 -16.92 25.98
N GLU A 86 3.90 -16.96 27.22
CA GLU A 86 3.33 -15.79 27.91
C GLU A 86 4.32 -14.62 27.95
N TRP A 87 5.60 -14.91 28.21
CA TRP A 87 6.66 -13.92 28.22
C TRP A 87 6.87 -13.27 26.84
N GLU A 88 6.89 -14.04 25.75
CA GLU A 88 6.99 -13.49 24.39
C GLU A 88 5.77 -12.61 24.06
N ASN A 89 4.57 -13.03 24.46
CA ASN A 89 3.35 -12.26 24.24
C ASN A 89 3.39 -10.90 24.95
N GLU A 90 3.82 -10.89 26.21
CA GLU A 90 3.97 -9.67 26.98
C GLU A 90 5.03 -8.74 26.36
N LEU A 91 6.20 -9.29 26.01
CA LEU A 91 7.27 -8.51 25.38
C LEU A 91 6.79 -7.88 24.07
N TYR A 92 6.15 -8.64 23.19
CA TYR A 92 5.65 -8.12 21.91
C TYR A 92 4.54 -7.10 22.10
N ALA A 93 3.68 -7.26 23.11
CA ALA A 93 2.67 -6.26 23.44
C ALA A 93 3.31 -4.93 23.86
N LYS A 94 4.34 -4.98 24.72
CA LYS A 94 5.12 -3.81 25.15
C LYS A 94 5.84 -3.15 23.97
N MET A 95 6.49 -3.94 23.12
CA MET A 95 7.16 -3.45 21.91
C MET A 95 6.16 -2.79 20.93
N GLU A 96 4.98 -3.41 20.72
CA GLU A 96 3.93 -2.89 19.85
C GLU A 96 3.41 -1.55 20.35
N LYS A 97 3.19 -1.41 21.67
CA LYS A 97 2.80 -0.14 22.28
C LYS A 97 3.89 0.92 22.14
N ALA A 98 5.14 0.58 22.49
CA ALA A 98 6.28 1.48 22.39
C ALA A 98 6.43 2.06 20.98
N ILE A 99 6.40 1.21 19.95
CA ILE A 99 6.53 1.67 18.56
C ILE A 99 5.27 2.40 18.07
N ALA A 100 4.09 2.08 18.58
CA ALA A 100 2.86 2.81 18.25
C ALA A 100 2.90 4.25 18.79
N ILE A 101 3.39 4.47 20.02
CA ILE A 101 3.57 5.83 20.55
C ILE A 101 4.58 6.62 19.71
N ILE A 102 5.74 6.02 19.38
CA ILE A 102 6.72 6.62 18.46
C ILE A 102 6.08 6.96 17.11
N GLN A 103 5.28 6.04 16.54
CA GLN A 103 4.54 6.29 15.31
C GLN A 103 3.63 7.51 15.44
N PHE A 104 2.76 7.57 16.47
CA PHE A 104 1.81 8.68 16.62
C PHE A 104 2.52 10.04 16.81
N LYS A 105 3.67 10.05 17.48
CA LYS A 105 4.53 11.24 17.58
C LYS A 105 5.02 11.69 16.21
N LEU A 106 5.60 10.78 15.43
CA LEU A 106 6.09 11.05 14.08
C LEU A 106 4.97 11.46 13.10
N GLU A 107 3.80 10.83 13.19
CA GLU A 107 2.61 11.21 12.40
C GLU A 107 2.17 12.64 12.72
N GLY A 108 2.09 13.01 14.00
CA GLY A 108 1.71 14.37 14.38
C GLY A 108 2.72 15.42 13.94
N GLN A 109 4.01 15.10 13.92
CA GLN A 109 5.04 15.98 13.34
C GLN A 109 4.84 16.17 11.83
N ILE A 110 4.41 15.14 11.09
CA ILE A 110 4.12 15.25 9.64
C ILE A 110 2.90 16.12 9.41
N ILE A 111 1.83 15.84 10.13
CA ILE A 111 0.57 16.58 10.03
C ILE A 111 0.83 18.07 10.29
N SER A 112 1.59 18.40 11.34
CA SER A 112 1.89 19.80 11.69
C SER A 112 2.68 20.57 10.63
N ARG A 113 3.47 19.88 9.78
CA ARG A 113 4.27 20.53 8.73
C ARG A 113 3.64 20.43 7.34
N HIS A 114 2.53 19.69 7.21
CA HIS A 114 1.75 19.52 5.98
C HIS A 114 0.26 19.85 6.21
N PRO A 115 -0.09 21.10 6.54
CA PRO A 115 -1.49 21.50 6.76
C PRO A 115 -2.40 21.27 5.54
N GLU A 116 -1.83 21.28 4.33
CA GLU A 116 -2.50 20.97 3.06
C GLU A 116 -3.05 19.54 2.98
N TYR A 117 -2.58 18.62 3.83
CA TYR A 117 -3.12 17.27 3.90
C TYR A 117 -4.49 17.22 4.61
N HIS A 118 -4.86 18.27 5.33
CA HIS A 118 -6.13 18.35 6.08
C HIS A 118 -6.33 17.18 7.06
N MET A 119 -5.30 16.87 7.86
CA MET A 119 -5.27 15.74 8.80
C MET A 119 -5.09 16.15 10.27
N GLU A 120 -5.29 17.43 10.60
CA GLU A 120 -5.12 17.96 11.97
C GLU A 120 -6.02 17.26 13.01
N ASP A 121 -7.17 16.75 12.58
CA ASP A 121 -8.07 15.94 13.40
C ASP A 121 -7.44 14.61 13.89
N ARG A 122 -6.27 14.23 13.34
CA ARG A 122 -5.51 13.03 13.71
C ARG A 122 -4.36 13.31 14.68
N ARG A 123 -4.17 14.55 15.11
CA ARG A 123 -3.24 14.89 16.19
C ARG A 123 -3.89 14.60 17.55
N PHE A 124 -3.95 13.31 17.90
CA PHE A 124 -4.65 12.85 19.11
C PHE A 124 -3.88 13.12 20.41
N LEU A 125 -2.55 13.00 20.40
CA LEU A 125 -1.73 13.08 21.62
C LEU A 125 -1.92 14.39 22.41
N GLN A 126 -2.09 15.52 21.74
CA GLN A 126 -2.38 16.82 22.39
C GLN A 126 -3.78 16.92 23.03
N THR A 127 -4.69 16.01 22.69
CA THR A 127 -6.07 15.99 23.20
C THR A 127 -6.27 15.00 24.35
N ILE A 128 -5.20 14.31 24.75
CA ILE A 128 -5.20 13.37 25.86
C ILE A 128 -5.11 14.15 27.18
N ASP A 129 -6.06 13.90 28.08
CA ASP A 129 -5.98 14.28 29.49
C ASP A 129 -5.43 13.08 30.27
N LEU A 130 -4.14 13.12 30.60
CA LEU A 130 -3.43 12.05 31.30
C LEU A 130 -3.97 11.83 32.72
N GLN A 131 -4.45 12.88 33.38
CA GLN A 131 -4.96 12.78 34.76
C GLN A 131 -6.32 12.09 34.79
N LYS A 132 -7.21 12.42 33.85
CA LYS A 132 -8.54 11.78 33.73
C LYS A 132 -8.46 10.44 33.00
N GLY A 133 -7.43 10.22 32.20
CA GLY A 133 -7.31 9.08 31.31
C GLY A 133 -8.36 9.12 30.22
N THR A 134 -8.54 10.28 29.58
CA THR A 134 -9.52 10.52 28.51
C THR A 134 -8.89 11.18 27.31
N VAL A 135 -9.52 11.09 26.14
CA VAL A 135 -9.09 11.75 24.89
C VAL A 135 -10.27 12.41 24.18
N CYS A 136 -10.08 13.58 23.57
CA CYS A 136 -11.11 14.27 22.80
C CYS A 136 -10.91 14.04 21.29
N ILE A 137 -11.86 13.38 20.63
CA ILE A 137 -11.83 13.11 19.19
C ILE A 137 -13.14 13.59 18.57
N GLY A 138 -13.06 14.47 17.57
CA GLY A 138 -14.23 15.00 16.87
C GLY A 138 -15.24 15.71 17.79
N GLY A 139 -14.77 16.33 18.87
CA GLY A 139 -15.62 16.99 19.87
C GLY A 139 -16.25 16.05 20.90
N HIS A 140 -15.95 14.75 20.85
CA HIS A 140 -16.42 13.76 21.82
C HIS A 140 -15.29 13.31 22.74
N THR A 141 -15.58 13.24 24.05
CA THR A 141 -14.63 12.74 25.06
C THR A 141 -14.79 11.25 25.26
N TYR A 142 -13.70 10.50 25.10
CA TYR A 142 -13.65 9.05 25.28
C TYR A 142 -12.74 8.67 26.45
N SER A 143 -13.13 7.65 27.20
CA SER A 143 -12.24 7.02 28.20
C SER A 143 -11.20 6.14 27.50
N LEU A 144 -9.94 6.25 27.92
CA LEU A 144 -8.85 5.45 27.40
C LEU A 144 -8.83 4.06 28.05
N ILE A 145 -8.76 3.00 27.23
CA ILE A 145 -8.63 1.61 27.70
C ILE A 145 -7.29 1.41 28.43
N ASP A 146 -6.23 1.94 27.81
CA ASP A 146 -4.86 1.95 28.32
C ASP A 146 -4.47 3.40 28.61
N LYS A 147 -4.06 3.66 29.86
CA LYS A 147 -3.78 5.00 30.40
C LYS A 147 -2.30 5.23 30.67
N ASP A 148 -1.47 4.24 30.37
CA ASP A 148 -0.05 4.25 30.65
C ASP A 148 0.71 4.86 29.45
N PHE A 149 1.16 6.10 29.60
CA PHE A 149 1.89 6.87 28.58
C PHE A 149 3.18 7.46 29.16
N PRO A 150 4.16 6.62 29.54
CA PRO A 150 5.36 7.05 30.27
C PRO A 150 6.27 7.98 29.48
N THR A 151 6.05 8.14 28.16
CA THR A 151 6.84 9.01 27.29
C THR A 151 6.07 10.22 26.78
N LEU A 152 4.82 10.45 27.23
CA LEU A 152 4.05 11.66 26.91
C LEU A 152 4.23 12.70 28.02
N GLU A 153 5.47 13.14 28.23
CA GLU A 153 5.82 14.19 29.20
C GLU A 153 6.37 15.43 28.49
N GLY A 154 5.99 16.62 28.97
CA GLY A 154 6.47 17.91 28.44
C GLY A 154 5.41 18.77 27.75
N GLU A 155 5.82 19.90 27.19
CA GLU A 155 4.93 20.86 26.51
C GLU A 155 4.54 20.41 25.10
N ASP A 156 5.42 19.66 24.41
CA ASP A 156 5.16 19.10 23.08
C ASP A 156 4.95 17.57 23.16
N PRO A 157 3.69 17.09 23.09
CA PRO A 157 3.38 15.66 23.15
C PRO A 157 3.86 14.88 21.92
N TYR A 158 4.31 15.55 20.85
CA TYR A 158 4.83 14.93 19.63
C TYR A 158 6.36 14.85 19.61
N ALA A 159 7.06 15.43 20.58
CA ALA A 159 8.50 15.30 20.68
C ALA A 159 8.89 13.87 21.06
N LEU A 160 9.83 13.29 20.31
CA LEU A 160 10.46 12.02 20.71
C LEU A 160 11.36 12.25 21.92
N THR A 161 11.28 11.36 22.91
CA THR A 161 12.28 11.35 23.99
C THR A 161 13.65 10.97 23.44
N LYS A 162 14.71 11.18 24.23
CA LYS A 162 16.07 10.81 23.81
C LYS A 162 16.18 9.31 23.53
N GLU A 163 15.50 8.50 24.34
CA GLU A 163 15.45 7.05 24.26
C GLU A 163 14.64 6.61 23.03
N GLU A 164 13.46 7.18 22.79
CA GLU A 164 12.66 6.92 21.59
C GLU A 164 13.43 7.26 20.31
N LYS A 165 14.10 8.41 20.30
CA LYS A 165 14.95 8.84 19.18
C LYS A 165 16.11 7.86 18.95
N ALA A 166 16.79 7.43 20.02
CA ALA A 166 17.90 6.48 19.91
C ALA A 166 17.44 5.13 19.34
N VAL A 167 16.26 4.65 19.74
CA VAL A 167 15.66 3.40 19.22
C VAL A 167 15.34 3.53 17.74
N ILE A 168 14.59 4.56 17.33
CA ILE A 168 14.16 4.69 15.93
C ILE A 168 15.35 4.96 14.99
N ASP A 169 16.34 5.75 15.42
CA ASP A 169 17.57 6.01 14.65
C ASP A 169 18.43 4.73 14.51
N CYS A 170 18.46 3.87 15.52
CA CYS A 170 19.14 2.58 15.44
C CYS A 170 18.45 1.65 14.43
N LEU A 171 17.13 1.53 14.52
CA LEU A 171 16.34 0.70 13.60
C LEU A 171 16.42 1.22 12.16
N ALA A 172 16.41 2.54 11.96
CA ALA A 172 16.57 3.17 10.66
C ALA A 172 17.93 2.84 10.02
N ARG A 173 19.01 2.85 10.82
CA ARG A 173 20.34 2.41 10.35
C ARG A 173 20.34 0.94 9.94
N ASN A 174 19.71 0.06 10.72
CA ASN A 174 19.60 -1.37 10.37
C ASN A 174 18.86 -1.57 9.03
N VAL A 175 17.75 -0.87 8.83
CA VAL A 175 16.96 -0.91 7.59
C VAL A 175 17.74 -0.37 6.38
N LYS A 176 18.44 0.75 6.55
CA LYS A 176 19.26 1.36 5.48
C LYS A 176 20.42 0.44 5.07
N ASN A 177 20.97 -0.31 6.02
CA ASN A 177 22.10 -1.21 5.79
C ASN A 177 21.68 -2.65 5.39
N SER A 178 20.39 -2.97 5.40
CA SER A 178 19.90 -4.28 4.96
C SER A 178 20.01 -4.42 3.44
N VAL A 179 21.07 -5.08 2.96
CA VAL A 179 21.33 -5.30 1.53
C VAL A 179 20.13 -5.94 0.83
N LYS A 180 19.50 -6.94 1.46
CA LYS A 180 18.36 -7.65 0.88
C LYS A 180 17.12 -6.76 0.78
N LEU A 181 16.81 -5.98 1.83
CA LEU A 181 15.69 -5.04 1.79
C LEU A 181 15.91 -3.95 0.74
N GLN A 182 17.12 -3.39 0.66
CA GLN A 182 17.46 -2.39 -0.35
C GLN A 182 17.33 -2.95 -1.77
N SER A 183 17.75 -4.19 -2.00
CA SER A 183 17.59 -4.87 -3.30
C SER A 183 16.12 -5.08 -3.66
N HIS A 184 15.30 -5.55 -2.72
CA HIS A 184 13.86 -5.72 -2.94
C HIS A 184 13.14 -4.39 -3.17
N ALA A 185 13.46 -3.36 -2.37
CA ALA A 185 12.89 -2.03 -2.52
C ALA A 185 13.26 -1.43 -3.89
N LYS A 186 14.54 -1.51 -4.28
CA LYS A 186 15.00 -1.08 -5.62
C LYS A 186 14.17 -1.74 -6.72
N PHE A 187 13.98 -3.05 -6.62
CA PHE A 187 13.20 -3.78 -7.61
C PHE A 187 11.75 -3.29 -7.68
N LEU A 188 11.12 -2.97 -6.55
CA LEU A 188 9.78 -2.35 -6.53
C LEU A 188 9.76 -0.95 -7.13
N PHE A 189 10.80 -0.13 -6.94
CA PHE A 189 10.90 1.17 -7.63
C PHE A 189 11.10 1.01 -9.14
N ASP A 190 11.93 0.05 -9.56
CA ASP A 190 12.29 -0.17 -10.96
C ASP A 190 11.18 -0.84 -11.78
N LYS A 191 10.37 -1.72 -11.16
CA LYS A 191 9.30 -2.49 -11.82
C LYS A 191 7.89 -2.03 -11.47
N GLY A 192 7.77 -1.10 -10.54
CA GLY A 192 6.49 -0.68 -10.01
C GLY A 192 6.00 0.65 -10.55
N SER A 193 4.68 0.83 -10.46
CA SER A 193 3.97 2.00 -10.94
C SER A 193 2.69 2.23 -10.13
N MET A 194 2.16 3.46 -10.13
CA MET A 194 0.86 3.74 -9.51
C MET A 194 -0.29 3.13 -10.31
N TYR A 195 -0.12 3.05 -11.63
CA TYR A 195 -1.02 2.41 -12.56
C TYR A 195 -0.25 1.96 -13.80
N LEU A 196 -0.86 1.07 -14.57
CA LEU A 196 -0.38 0.64 -15.87
C LEU A 196 -1.56 0.61 -16.84
N VAL A 197 -1.37 1.18 -18.03
CA VAL A 197 -2.27 0.93 -19.16
C VAL A 197 -1.58 -0.08 -20.07
N TYR A 198 -2.18 -1.26 -20.25
CA TYR A 198 -1.59 -2.34 -21.03
C TYR A 198 -2.63 -3.08 -21.85
N ASN A 199 -2.43 -3.14 -23.17
CA ASN A 199 -3.38 -3.64 -24.15
C ASN A 199 -4.78 -3.05 -23.94
N GLU A 200 -4.82 -1.72 -23.80
CA GLU A 200 -6.00 -0.90 -23.47
C GLU A 200 -6.56 -1.11 -22.05
N GLN A 201 -6.13 -2.13 -21.30
CA GLN A 201 -6.63 -2.36 -19.95
C GLN A 201 -6.01 -1.35 -18.98
N VAL A 202 -6.78 -0.87 -18.01
CA VAL A 202 -6.34 0.10 -17.01
C VAL A 202 -6.17 -0.61 -15.68
N LEU A 203 -4.93 -0.74 -15.20
CA LEU A 203 -4.58 -1.47 -13.99
C LEU A 203 -4.13 -0.50 -12.90
N PHE A 204 -4.73 -0.55 -11.73
CA PHE A 204 -4.26 0.16 -10.54
C PHE A 204 -4.65 -0.59 -9.27
N HIS A 205 -3.92 -0.42 -8.17
CA HIS A 205 -4.15 -1.23 -6.98
C HIS A 205 -5.45 -0.86 -6.23
N GLY A 206 -5.58 0.39 -5.79
CA GLY A 206 -6.63 0.84 -4.87
C GLY A 206 -7.85 1.43 -5.56
N CYS A 207 -7.89 2.75 -5.63
CA CYS A 207 -9.02 3.53 -6.12
C CYS A 207 -8.58 4.81 -6.81
N ILE A 208 -9.49 5.40 -7.59
CA ILE A 208 -9.39 6.81 -8.01
C ILE A 208 -10.29 7.63 -7.09
N PRO A 209 -9.80 8.62 -6.33
CA PRO A 209 -10.62 9.34 -5.36
C PRO A 209 -11.79 10.11 -6.01
N PHE A 210 -12.99 9.93 -5.45
CA PHE A 210 -14.19 10.70 -5.81
C PHE A 210 -14.76 11.47 -4.61
N THR A 211 -15.43 12.57 -4.93
CA THR A 211 -16.35 13.30 -4.04
C THR A 211 -17.66 12.52 -3.88
N LYS A 212 -18.50 12.89 -2.90
CA LYS A 212 -19.80 12.22 -2.70
C LYS A 212 -20.79 12.56 -3.81
N GLU A 213 -20.55 13.67 -4.48
CA GLU A 213 -21.35 14.23 -5.56
C GLU A 213 -21.09 13.55 -6.91
N GLY A 214 -20.06 12.69 -7.01
CA GLY A 214 -19.74 11.96 -8.25
C GLY A 214 -18.60 12.56 -9.07
N GLU A 215 -17.99 13.65 -8.61
CA GLU A 215 -16.86 14.30 -9.28
C GLU A 215 -15.51 13.76 -8.79
N LEU A 216 -14.48 13.79 -9.65
CA LEU A 216 -13.12 13.43 -9.27
C LEU A 216 -12.61 14.35 -8.14
N ALA A 217 -12.18 13.77 -7.02
CA ALA A 217 -11.68 14.54 -5.90
C ALA A 217 -10.25 15.06 -6.21
N SER A 218 -10.02 16.35 -5.95
CA SER A 218 -8.74 16.99 -6.18
C SER A 218 -7.90 17.04 -4.90
N PHE A 219 -6.67 16.54 -4.97
CA PHE A 219 -5.62 16.80 -4.00
C PHE A 219 -4.91 18.12 -4.35
N VAL A 220 -4.51 18.88 -3.33
CA VAL A 220 -3.77 20.13 -3.50
C VAL A 220 -2.41 19.98 -2.81
N ASP A 221 -1.32 20.20 -3.54
CA ASP A 221 0.03 20.18 -2.98
C ASP A 221 0.38 21.50 -2.26
N GLU A 222 1.54 21.55 -1.63
CA GLU A 222 2.01 22.71 -0.88
C GLU A 222 2.27 23.95 -1.77
N LYS A 223 2.37 23.77 -3.09
CA LYS A 223 2.57 24.83 -4.09
C LYS A 223 1.24 25.29 -4.71
N GLY A 224 0.11 24.72 -4.28
CA GLY A 224 -1.23 25.02 -4.81
C GLY A 224 -1.57 24.28 -6.12
N GLY A 225 -0.73 23.34 -6.55
CA GLY A 225 -1.01 22.44 -7.68
C GLY A 225 -2.19 21.54 -7.35
N ARG A 226 -3.15 21.42 -8.28
CA ARG A 226 -4.38 20.62 -8.10
C ARG A 226 -4.34 19.39 -8.99
N TYR A 227 -4.50 18.22 -8.38
CA TYR A 227 -4.39 16.94 -9.08
C TYR A 227 -5.61 16.07 -8.80
N ALA A 228 -6.22 15.55 -9.86
CA ALA A 228 -7.39 14.65 -9.80
C ALA A 228 -7.25 13.57 -10.87
N GLY A 229 -8.03 12.48 -10.78
CA GLY A 229 -8.05 11.44 -11.81
C GLY A 229 -6.68 10.85 -12.11
N LYS A 230 -6.33 10.73 -13.39
CA LYS A 230 -5.03 10.21 -13.83
C LYS A 230 -3.89 11.13 -13.38
N CYS A 231 -4.10 12.45 -13.42
CA CYS A 231 -3.09 13.44 -13.05
C CYS A 231 -2.64 13.29 -11.58
N LEU A 232 -3.55 12.89 -10.69
CA LEU A 232 -3.22 12.56 -9.29
C LEU A 232 -2.25 11.37 -9.18
N LEU A 233 -2.49 10.31 -9.97
CA LEU A 233 -1.62 9.14 -9.96
C LEU A 233 -0.27 9.45 -10.60
N ASP A 234 -0.23 10.27 -11.66
CA ASP A 234 1.01 10.74 -12.27
C ASP A 234 1.86 11.56 -11.27
N TYR A 235 1.22 12.45 -10.52
CA TYR A 235 1.86 13.23 -9.45
C TYR A 235 2.50 12.32 -8.41
N PHE A 236 1.72 11.41 -7.81
CA PHE A 236 2.25 10.50 -6.79
C PHE A 236 3.27 9.51 -7.35
N HIS A 237 3.13 9.07 -8.60
CA HIS A 237 4.13 8.23 -9.25
C HIS A 237 5.48 8.93 -9.32
N LYS A 238 5.49 10.21 -9.72
CA LYS A 238 6.71 11.02 -9.74
C LYS A 238 7.30 11.18 -8.34
N VAL A 239 6.49 11.53 -7.35
CA VAL A 239 6.93 11.67 -5.95
C VAL A 239 7.59 10.38 -5.43
N VAL A 240 7.00 9.21 -5.74
CA VAL A 240 7.59 7.91 -5.38
C VAL A 240 8.92 7.69 -6.10
N GLN A 241 9.00 7.94 -7.40
CA GLN A 241 10.24 7.77 -8.16
C GLN A 241 11.38 8.69 -7.67
N ASP A 242 11.05 9.91 -7.24
CA ASP A 242 12.03 10.88 -6.75
C ASP A 242 12.60 10.51 -5.35
N CYS A 243 11.91 9.67 -4.56
CA CYS A 243 12.33 9.30 -3.20
C CYS A 243 13.56 8.39 -3.12
N TYR A 244 13.71 7.46 -4.07
CA TYR A 244 14.70 6.38 -3.94
C TYR A 244 16.15 6.79 -4.28
N PRO A 245 16.41 7.58 -5.34
CA PRO A 245 17.78 7.98 -5.70
C PRO A 245 18.34 9.04 -4.75
N ALA A 246 17.46 9.88 -4.20
CA ALA A 246 17.82 11.11 -3.50
C ALA A 246 18.25 10.89 -2.04
N ARG A 247 19.10 9.89 -1.73
CA ARG A 247 19.64 9.61 -0.37
C ARG A 247 20.36 10.79 0.32
N ALA A 248 20.30 12.00 -0.24
CA ALA A 248 20.72 13.25 0.34
C ALA A 248 19.68 13.76 1.35
N GLU A 249 20.15 14.15 2.53
CA GLU A 249 19.32 14.67 3.63
C GLU A 249 18.86 16.12 3.37
N ASP A 250 18.19 16.37 2.25
CA ASP A 250 17.61 17.66 1.92
C ASP A 250 16.10 17.73 2.25
N GLU A 251 15.57 18.96 2.29
CA GLU A 251 14.17 19.20 2.64
C GLU A 251 13.18 18.59 1.63
N ASP A 252 13.55 18.52 0.35
CA ASP A 252 12.68 17.99 -0.70
C ASP A 252 12.58 16.47 -0.62
N GLN A 253 13.65 15.78 -0.22
CA GLN A 253 13.60 14.35 0.09
C GLN A 253 12.64 14.09 1.25
N LYS A 254 12.73 14.89 2.33
CA LYS A 254 11.88 14.72 3.51
C LYS A 254 10.39 14.88 3.16
N LYS A 255 10.04 15.89 2.37
CA LYS A 255 8.66 16.10 1.87
C LYS A 255 8.18 14.92 1.04
N SER A 256 9.04 14.39 0.17
CA SER A 256 8.71 13.24 -0.67
C SER A 256 8.43 12.00 0.19
N LEU A 257 9.26 11.72 1.21
CA LEU A 257 9.03 10.63 2.16
C LEU A 257 7.73 10.80 2.97
N ASP A 258 7.37 12.02 3.34
CA ASP A 258 6.12 12.34 4.02
C ASP A 258 4.90 12.12 3.11
N ALA A 259 5.02 12.40 1.81
CA ALA A 259 4.00 12.09 0.82
C ALA A 259 3.80 10.57 0.62
N LEU A 260 4.85 9.74 0.77
CA LEU A 260 4.68 8.28 0.78
C LEU A 260 3.92 7.80 2.03
N TRP A 261 4.13 8.45 3.18
CA TRP A 261 3.27 8.23 4.35
C TRP A 261 1.82 8.68 4.09
N TYR A 262 1.61 9.78 3.38
CA TYR A 262 0.27 10.21 2.97
C TYR A 262 -0.39 9.15 2.06
N LEU A 263 0.35 8.53 1.13
CA LEU A 263 -0.17 7.43 0.32
C LEU A 263 -0.68 6.25 1.17
N TRP A 264 -0.15 6.02 2.37
CA TRP A 264 -0.61 4.97 3.27
C TRP A 264 -1.96 5.26 3.93
N CYS A 265 -2.26 6.53 4.28
CA CYS A 265 -3.39 6.83 5.17
C CYS A 265 -4.17 8.12 4.87
N GLY A 266 -3.79 8.86 3.83
CA GLY A 266 -4.46 10.09 3.40
C GLY A 266 -5.79 9.82 2.71
N LYS A 267 -6.81 10.64 3.00
CA LYS A 267 -8.17 10.50 2.47
C LYS A 267 -8.24 10.48 0.94
N LEU A 268 -7.38 11.26 0.30
CA LEU A 268 -7.28 11.35 -1.16
C LEU A 268 -6.15 10.48 -1.73
N SER A 269 -5.57 9.58 -0.94
CA SER A 269 -4.60 8.62 -1.47
C SER A 269 -5.30 7.60 -2.37
N PRO A 270 -4.78 7.38 -3.61
CA PRO A 270 -5.23 6.30 -4.49
C PRO A 270 -5.01 4.89 -3.91
N LEU A 271 -4.15 4.75 -2.88
CA LEU A 271 -3.80 3.47 -2.28
C LEU A 271 -4.51 3.20 -0.95
N PHE A 272 -5.13 4.21 -0.33
CA PHE A 272 -5.77 4.04 0.97
C PHE A 272 -7.27 3.74 0.86
N GLY A 273 -8.00 4.51 0.04
CA GLY A 273 -9.40 4.24 -0.27
C GLY A 273 -10.40 4.39 0.89
N LYS A 274 -10.00 5.02 2.00
CA LYS A 274 -10.85 5.29 3.16
C LYS A 274 -10.81 6.76 3.53
N GLU A 275 -11.83 7.24 4.23
CA GLU A 275 -11.94 8.63 4.66
C GLU A 275 -10.94 8.98 5.77
N ARG A 276 -10.61 8.01 6.62
CA ARG A 276 -9.63 8.15 7.70
C ARG A 276 -9.12 6.78 8.15
N MET A 277 -7.96 6.77 8.79
CA MET A 277 -7.37 5.60 9.45
C MET A 277 -7.68 5.67 10.95
N THR A 278 -8.36 4.65 11.50
CA THR A 278 -8.77 4.67 12.92
C THR A 278 -7.84 3.83 13.80
N THR A 279 -6.52 3.89 13.57
CA THR A 279 -5.60 3.02 14.32
C THR A 279 -5.53 3.40 15.79
N PHE A 280 -5.48 4.69 16.11
CA PHE A 280 -5.43 5.16 17.49
C PHE A 280 -6.67 4.72 18.27
N GLU A 281 -7.85 4.95 17.69
CA GLU A 281 -9.14 4.60 18.27
C GLU A 281 -9.24 3.09 18.53
N ARG A 282 -8.75 2.26 17.60
CA ARG A 282 -8.72 0.80 17.76
C ARG A 282 -7.83 0.33 18.92
N TYR A 283 -6.81 1.11 19.28
CA TYR A 283 -5.92 0.78 20.40
C TYR A 283 -6.44 1.30 21.73
N PHE A 284 -7.04 2.48 21.74
CA PHE A 284 -7.27 3.21 22.98
C PHE A 284 -8.74 3.44 23.32
N ILE A 285 -9.67 3.18 22.41
CA ILE A 285 -11.10 3.48 22.59
C ILE A 285 -11.91 2.19 22.44
N GLU A 286 -12.78 1.91 23.41
CA GLU A 286 -13.63 0.71 23.41
C GLU A 286 -14.81 0.83 22.44
N ASP A 287 -15.33 2.05 22.27
CA ASP A 287 -16.46 2.33 21.39
C ASP A 287 -16.12 2.01 19.93
N LYS A 288 -16.75 0.94 19.41
CA LYS A 288 -16.56 0.46 18.03
C LYS A 288 -17.08 1.42 16.97
N GLU A 289 -17.97 2.36 17.31
CA GLU A 289 -18.42 3.37 16.36
C GLU A 289 -17.25 4.29 15.96
N SER A 290 -16.37 4.62 16.92
CA SER A 290 -15.13 5.37 16.65
C SER A 290 -14.18 4.65 15.68
N HIS A 291 -14.27 3.32 15.56
CA HIS A 291 -13.42 2.49 14.70
C HIS A 291 -13.89 2.42 13.24
N LYS A 292 -15.02 3.05 12.92
CA LYS A 292 -15.56 3.05 11.55
C LYS A 292 -14.70 3.91 10.64
N GLU A 293 -14.29 3.28 9.54
CA GLU A 293 -13.55 3.91 8.46
C GLU A 293 -14.48 4.00 7.25
N GLY A 294 -15.00 5.20 6.97
CA GLY A 294 -15.79 5.46 5.77
C GLY A 294 -15.00 5.09 4.52
N LYS A 295 -15.64 4.51 3.51
CA LYS A 295 -15.00 4.20 2.23
C LYS A 295 -15.02 5.44 1.35
N ASN A 296 -13.99 5.59 0.51
CA ASN A 296 -14.03 6.59 -0.56
C ASN A 296 -15.24 6.33 -1.49
N ALA A 297 -15.87 7.40 -2.00
CA ALA A 297 -17.05 7.32 -2.86
C ALA A 297 -16.82 6.46 -4.12
N TYR A 298 -15.57 6.34 -4.56
CA TYR A 298 -15.16 5.42 -5.62
C TYR A 298 -15.75 4.01 -5.48
N PHE A 299 -15.75 3.44 -4.27
CA PHE A 299 -16.20 2.05 -4.08
C PHE A 299 -17.69 1.85 -4.31
N THR A 300 -18.48 2.92 -4.27
CA THR A 300 -19.89 2.93 -4.65
C THR A 300 -20.03 3.29 -6.12
N LEU A 301 -19.35 4.35 -6.57
CA LEU A 301 -19.48 4.87 -7.94
C LEU A 301 -18.96 3.93 -9.02
N ARG A 302 -17.93 3.12 -8.71
CA ARG A 302 -17.35 2.13 -9.64
C ARG A 302 -18.33 1.03 -10.05
N GLU A 303 -19.48 0.90 -9.37
CA GLU A 303 -20.53 -0.05 -9.75
C GLU A 303 -21.35 0.45 -10.95
N HIS A 304 -21.24 1.75 -11.30
CA HIS A 304 -21.95 2.35 -12.41
C HIS A 304 -21.12 2.37 -13.70
N GLU A 305 -21.71 1.89 -14.79
CA GLU A 305 -21.04 1.78 -16.10
C GLU A 305 -20.53 3.13 -16.63
N HIS A 306 -21.33 4.19 -16.56
CA HIS A 306 -20.92 5.52 -17.05
C HIS A 306 -19.67 6.06 -16.34
N VAL A 307 -19.49 5.77 -15.04
CA VAL A 307 -18.30 6.14 -14.27
C VAL A 307 -17.08 5.36 -14.77
N ALA A 308 -17.23 4.05 -14.98
CA ALA A 308 -16.16 3.21 -15.51
C ALA A 308 -15.72 3.69 -16.91
N TYR A 309 -16.66 4.02 -17.80
CA TYR A 309 -16.35 4.57 -19.13
C TYR A 309 -15.61 5.91 -19.02
N SER A 310 -16.05 6.80 -18.13
CA SER A 310 -15.38 8.09 -17.91
C SER A 310 -13.95 7.90 -17.41
N LEU A 311 -13.74 7.01 -16.44
CA LEU A 311 -12.41 6.71 -15.93
C LEU A 311 -11.51 6.09 -17.00
N ILE A 312 -12.00 5.15 -17.80
CA ILE A 312 -11.20 4.57 -18.88
C ILE A 312 -10.71 5.66 -19.85
N ARG A 313 -11.58 6.60 -20.22
CA ARG A 313 -11.21 7.74 -21.08
C ARG A 313 -10.18 8.65 -20.43
N GLU A 314 -10.30 8.91 -19.13
CA GLU A 314 -9.31 9.65 -18.33
C GLU A 314 -7.91 9.03 -18.42
N PHE A 315 -7.82 7.70 -18.58
CA PHE A 315 -6.56 6.97 -18.80
C PHE A 315 -6.12 6.87 -20.27
N ASN A 316 -6.79 7.57 -21.19
CA ASN A 316 -6.57 7.52 -22.64
C ASN A 316 -6.73 6.12 -23.25
N ALA A 317 -7.54 5.26 -22.63
CA ALA A 317 -7.87 3.95 -23.15
C ALA A 317 -9.25 3.95 -23.82
N ASN A 318 -9.49 2.97 -24.71
CA ASN A 318 -10.78 2.87 -25.39
C ASN A 318 -11.86 2.21 -24.50
N PRO A 319 -12.90 2.92 -24.06
CA PRO A 319 -13.93 2.39 -23.15
C PRO A 319 -14.76 1.24 -23.72
N GLU A 320 -14.81 1.08 -25.04
CA GLU A 320 -15.52 -0.05 -25.66
C GLU A 320 -14.78 -1.37 -25.43
N ARG A 321 -13.45 -1.34 -25.33
CA ARG A 321 -12.57 -2.53 -25.31
C ARG A 321 -11.81 -2.72 -23.99
N ALA A 322 -11.62 -1.65 -23.25
CA ALA A 322 -10.86 -1.64 -22.03
C ALA A 322 -11.73 -2.01 -20.83
N HIS A 323 -11.04 -2.53 -19.82
CA HIS A 323 -11.56 -2.81 -18.50
C HIS A 323 -10.63 -2.17 -17.46
N ILE A 324 -11.22 -1.77 -16.35
CA ILE A 324 -10.49 -1.38 -15.15
C ILE A 324 -10.24 -2.63 -14.33
N VAL A 325 -8.98 -2.92 -14.03
CA VAL A 325 -8.57 -4.01 -13.15
C VAL A 325 -8.00 -3.41 -11.88
N ASN A 326 -8.62 -3.71 -10.74
CA ASN A 326 -8.17 -3.21 -9.46
C ASN A 326 -8.28 -4.24 -8.33
N GLY A 327 -7.76 -3.91 -7.15
CA GLY A 327 -7.83 -4.77 -5.97
C GLY A 327 -8.17 -4.00 -4.70
N HIS A 328 -7.32 -4.17 -3.67
CA HIS A 328 -7.36 -3.49 -2.36
C HIS A 328 -8.50 -3.89 -1.40
N VAL A 329 -9.72 -3.99 -1.90
CA VAL A 329 -10.88 -4.40 -1.09
C VAL A 329 -11.21 -5.87 -1.39
N PRO A 330 -11.20 -6.76 -0.38
CA PRO A 330 -11.55 -8.16 -0.58
C PRO A 330 -13.01 -8.30 -1.01
N VAL A 331 -13.23 -9.07 -2.06
CA VAL A 331 -14.52 -9.50 -2.60
C VAL A 331 -15.10 -10.55 -1.66
N LYS A 332 -16.27 -10.27 -1.10
CA LYS A 332 -16.97 -11.19 -0.21
C LYS A 332 -17.79 -12.18 -1.03
N ALA A 333 -17.13 -13.10 -1.73
CA ALA A 333 -17.77 -14.09 -2.59
C ALA A 333 -18.78 -14.96 -1.81
N ASN A 334 -18.44 -15.33 -0.56
CA ASN A 334 -19.35 -16.02 0.36
C ASN A 334 -20.63 -15.25 0.72
N LYS A 335 -20.69 -13.93 0.47
CA LYS A 335 -21.88 -13.08 0.64
C LYS A 335 -22.51 -12.69 -0.70
N GLY A 336 -22.13 -13.35 -1.79
CA GLY A 336 -22.65 -13.10 -3.13
C GLY A 336 -22.07 -11.87 -3.84
N GLU A 337 -21.04 -11.22 -3.28
CA GLU A 337 -20.38 -10.12 -3.97
C GLU A 337 -19.67 -10.62 -5.22
N GLN A 338 -19.93 -9.99 -6.36
CA GLN A 338 -19.31 -10.35 -7.63
C GLN A 338 -18.02 -9.54 -7.86
N PRO A 339 -16.94 -10.18 -8.36
CA PRO A 339 -15.70 -9.51 -8.73
C PRO A 339 -15.87 -8.63 -9.98
N VAL A 340 -16.82 -8.97 -10.84
CA VAL A 340 -17.16 -8.23 -12.06
C VAL A 340 -18.29 -7.24 -11.75
N LYS A 341 -18.06 -5.98 -12.07
CA LYS A 341 -18.91 -4.82 -11.71
C LYS A 341 -19.13 -3.92 -12.94
N ALA A 342 -20.05 -2.96 -12.82
CA ALA A 342 -20.32 -1.96 -13.86
C ALA A 342 -20.51 -2.55 -15.27
N GLY A 343 -21.39 -3.55 -15.40
CA GLY A 343 -21.69 -4.18 -16.69
C GLY A 343 -20.52 -4.95 -17.30
N GLY A 344 -19.50 -5.30 -16.52
CA GLY A 344 -18.30 -5.98 -17.01
C GLY A 344 -17.05 -5.10 -17.00
N LYS A 345 -17.19 -3.76 -16.92
CA LYS A 345 -16.08 -2.81 -17.12
C LYS A 345 -15.10 -2.69 -15.96
N VAL A 346 -15.49 -3.13 -14.76
CA VAL A 346 -14.61 -3.11 -13.59
C VAL A 346 -14.46 -4.54 -13.08
N ILE A 347 -13.22 -5.00 -12.98
CA ILE A 347 -12.86 -6.33 -12.52
C ILE A 347 -11.99 -6.18 -11.28
N THR A 348 -12.54 -6.52 -10.13
CA THR A 348 -11.82 -6.50 -8.87
C THR A 348 -11.19 -7.88 -8.61
N ILE A 349 -9.86 -7.93 -8.60
CA ILE A 349 -9.07 -9.10 -8.23
C ILE A 349 -8.44 -8.87 -6.86
N ASP A 350 -8.61 -9.82 -5.95
CA ASP A 350 -7.97 -9.80 -4.63
C ASP A 350 -7.07 -11.01 -4.41
N GLY A 351 -6.09 -10.82 -3.52
CA GLY A 351 -5.22 -11.87 -3.04
C GLY A 351 -5.83 -12.58 -1.85
N GLY A 352 -6.77 -13.49 -2.09
CA GLY A 352 -7.37 -14.36 -1.07
C GLY A 352 -6.39 -15.39 -0.45
N PHE A 353 -5.14 -15.46 -0.93
CA PHE A 353 -4.12 -16.38 -0.42
C PHE A 353 -3.72 -16.10 1.04
N SER A 354 -4.03 -14.92 1.58
CA SER A 354 -3.82 -14.65 2.99
C SER A 354 -4.87 -15.36 3.85
N ARG A 355 -4.43 -16.24 4.75
CA ARG A 355 -5.27 -16.98 5.71
C ARG A 355 -6.19 -16.08 6.53
N ALA A 356 -5.75 -14.86 6.87
CA ALA A 356 -6.56 -13.90 7.60
C ALA A 356 -7.80 -13.44 6.81
N TYR A 357 -7.72 -13.45 5.48
CA TYR A 357 -8.78 -13.01 4.58
C TYR A 357 -9.63 -14.16 4.03
N GLN A 358 -9.15 -15.40 4.02
CA GLN A 358 -9.93 -16.57 3.57
C GLN A 358 -11.29 -16.70 4.28
N LYS A 359 -11.37 -16.41 5.59
CA LYS A 359 -12.64 -16.39 6.33
C LYS A 359 -13.63 -15.33 5.82
N VAL A 360 -13.11 -14.25 5.25
CA VAL A 360 -13.89 -13.09 4.78
C VAL A 360 -14.28 -13.28 3.31
N THR A 361 -13.36 -13.72 2.46
CA THR A 361 -13.57 -13.91 1.01
C THR A 361 -14.33 -15.20 0.71
N GLY A 362 -14.02 -16.28 1.44
CA GLY A 362 -14.52 -17.64 1.17
C GLY A 362 -13.74 -18.37 0.06
N ILE A 363 -12.73 -17.74 -0.53
CA ILE A 363 -11.90 -18.25 -1.64
C ILE A 363 -10.44 -17.85 -1.46
N ALA A 364 -9.52 -18.49 -2.18
CA ALA A 364 -8.08 -18.19 -2.20
C ALA A 364 -7.69 -17.05 -3.15
N GLY A 365 -8.66 -16.43 -3.85
CA GLY A 365 -8.47 -15.23 -4.66
C GLY A 365 -8.73 -15.45 -6.14
N TYR A 366 -8.35 -14.48 -6.96
CA TYR A 366 -8.61 -14.48 -8.40
C TYR A 366 -7.35 -14.29 -9.23
N THR A 367 -7.33 -14.92 -10.40
CA THR A 367 -6.36 -14.63 -11.48
C THR A 367 -7.12 -14.19 -12.73
N LEU A 368 -6.81 -13.01 -13.23
CA LEU A 368 -7.32 -12.52 -14.52
C LEU A 368 -6.33 -12.91 -15.62
N ILE A 369 -6.82 -13.63 -16.64
CA ILE A 369 -6.03 -14.13 -17.75
C ILE A 369 -6.50 -13.41 -19.02
N TYR A 370 -5.59 -12.70 -19.67
CA TYR A 370 -5.82 -12.10 -20.99
C TYR A 370 -4.95 -12.79 -22.03
N ASN A 371 -5.57 -13.35 -23.07
CA ASN A 371 -4.87 -14.02 -24.16
C ASN A 371 -5.51 -13.70 -25.52
N SER A 372 -5.02 -14.32 -26.60
CA SER A 372 -5.50 -14.02 -27.95
C SER A 372 -6.96 -14.39 -28.23
N TYR A 373 -7.59 -15.18 -27.34
CA TYR A 373 -9.00 -15.57 -27.42
C TYR A 373 -9.92 -14.66 -26.59
N GLY A 374 -9.37 -13.96 -25.59
CA GLY A 374 -10.12 -13.01 -24.78
C GLY A 374 -9.71 -12.98 -23.32
N LEU A 375 -10.67 -12.64 -22.47
CA LEU A 375 -10.48 -12.37 -21.06
C LEU A 375 -11.18 -13.43 -20.22
N LEU A 376 -10.43 -14.08 -19.33
CA LEU A 376 -10.93 -15.13 -18.44
C LEU A 376 -10.62 -14.79 -16.99
N LEU A 377 -11.55 -15.08 -16.10
CA LEU A 377 -11.38 -14.95 -14.66
C LEU A 377 -11.33 -16.35 -14.04
N ALA A 378 -10.18 -16.71 -13.49
CA ALA A 378 -10.00 -17.90 -12.69
C ALA A 378 -10.24 -17.56 -11.22
N THR A 379 -11.13 -18.31 -10.58
CA THR A 379 -11.41 -18.24 -9.13
C THR A 379 -10.75 -19.42 -8.46
N HIS A 380 -9.87 -19.17 -7.49
CA HIS A 380 -9.14 -20.22 -6.78
C HIS A 380 -9.82 -20.52 -5.46
N ASN A 381 -10.16 -21.79 -5.22
CA ASN A 381 -10.75 -22.20 -3.95
C ASN A 381 -9.70 -22.33 -2.84
N GLY A 382 -10.14 -22.21 -1.59
CA GLY A 382 -9.27 -22.35 -0.41
C GLY A 382 -8.62 -23.73 -0.34
N PHE A 383 -7.37 -23.80 0.14
CA PHE A 383 -6.61 -25.04 0.26
C PHE A 383 -6.46 -25.42 1.75
N CYS A 384 -6.94 -26.61 2.14
CA CYS A 384 -6.79 -27.13 3.51
C CYS A 384 -5.84 -28.33 3.50
N TYR A 385 -4.59 -28.11 3.89
CA TYR A 385 -3.52 -29.14 3.82
C TYR A 385 -3.87 -30.50 4.45
N GLY A 386 -4.68 -30.53 5.51
CA GLY A 386 -5.05 -31.79 6.19
C GLY A 386 -5.97 -32.67 5.36
N ASP A 387 -7.10 -32.10 4.92
CA ASP A 387 -8.14 -32.84 4.17
C ASP A 387 -7.66 -33.16 2.75
N THR A 388 -6.95 -32.22 2.12
CA THR A 388 -6.49 -32.36 0.74
C THR A 388 -5.45 -33.47 0.56
N ILE A 389 -4.54 -33.68 1.53
CA ILE A 389 -3.56 -34.79 1.48
C ILE A 389 -4.26 -36.13 1.75
N ALA A 390 -5.26 -36.16 2.64
CA ALA A 390 -6.02 -37.36 2.94
C ALA A 390 -6.94 -37.79 1.78
N GLU A 391 -7.53 -36.83 1.07
CA GLU A 391 -8.47 -37.04 -0.03
C GLU A 391 -7.80 -37.02 -1.41
N ASN A 392 -6.51 -36.70 -1.47
CA ASN A 392 -5.73 -36.55 -2.70
C ASN A 392 -6.36 -35.53 -3.68
N ASP A 393 -6.96 -34.48 -3.12
CA ASP A 393 -7.66 -33.42 -3.85
C ASP A 393 -6.64 -32.38 -4.38
N ASP A 394 -6.97 -31.68 -5.46
CA ASP A 394 -6.13 -30.61 -6.04
C ASP A 394 -6.80 -29.25 -5.84
N MET A 395 -6.05 -28.16 -6.02
CA MET A 395 -6.62 -26.81 -5.92
C MET A 395 -7.67 -26.59 -7.02
N GLN A 396 -8.94 -26.67 -6.63
CA GLN A 396 -10.05 -26.45 -7.54
C GLN A 396 -10.06 -24.99 -8.02
N THR A 397 -10.00 -24.81 -9.34
CA THR A 397 -10.01 -23.50 -9.99
C THR A 397 -11.18 -23.45 -10.98
N ASP A 398 -12.14 -22.57 -10.70
CA ASP A 398 -13.28 -22.33 -11.57
C ASP A 398 -12.97 -21.19 -12.54
N THR A 399 -13.06 -21.45 -13.85
CA THR A 399 -12.73 -20.46 -14.88
C THR A 399 -14.00 -19.95 -15.56
N GLN A 400 -14.20 -18.64 -15.53
CA GLN A 400 -15.27 -17.94 -16.24
C GLN A 400 -14.71 -17.15 -17.42
N ILE A 401 -15.31 -17.29 -18.61
CA ILE A 401 -15.00 -16.42 -19.75
C ILE A 401 -15.77 -15.11 -19.57
N LEU A 402 -15.04 -14.00 -19.46
CA LEU A 402 -15.62 -12.66 -19.34
C LEU A 402 -15.85 -12.01 -20.70
N GLU A 403 -14.89 -12.16 -21.60
CA GLU A 403 -14.96 -11.61 -22.96
C GLU A 403 -14.35 -12.61 -23.94
N SER A 404 -15.04 -12.83 -25.07
CA SER A 404 -14.51 -13.59 -26.21
C SER A 404 -14.23 -12.65 -27.37
N GLN A 405 -13.01 -12.73 -27.91
CA GLN A 405 -12.63 -11.95 -29.08
C GLN A 405 -13.24 -12.57 -30.34
N LYS A 406 -13.86 -11.75 -31.20
CA LYS A 406 -14.48 -12.19 -32.47
C LYS A 406 -13.45 -12.70 -33.50
N GLY A 407 -12.18 -12.37 -33.30
CA GLY A 407 -11.04 -12.83 -34.09
C GLY A 407 -9.77 -12.82 -33.24
N ARG A 408 -8.74 -13.56 -33.66
CA ARG A 408 -7.51 -13.69 -32.88
C ARG A 408 -6.79 -12.34 -32.78
N VAL A 409 -6.48 -11.91 -31.57
CA VAL A 409 -5.65 -10.71 -31.35
C VAL A 409 -4.23 -10.99 -31.87
N LEU A 410 -3.80 -10.18 -32.83
CA LEU A 410 -2.47 -10.27 -33.44
C LEU A 410 -1.46 -9.40 -32.67
N ILE A 411 -0.19 -9.82 -32.66
CA ILE A 411 0.88 -9.11 -31.93
C ILE A 411 0.95 -7.65 -32.38
N GLU A 412 0.80 -7.36 -33.67
CA GLU A 412 0.83 -5.99 -34.22
C GLU A 412 -0.18 -5.03 -33.56
N THR A 413 -1.28 -5.56 -33.03
CA THR A 413 -2.34 -4.77 -32.39
C THR A 413 -2.13 -4.56 -30.89
N THR A 414 -1.12 -5.22 -30.31
CA THR A 414 -0.75 -5.10 -28.89
C THR A 414 0.23 -3.95 -28.66
N ASP A 415 0.44 -3.54 -27.42
CA ASP A 415 1.44 -2.52 -27.09
C ASP A 415 2.86 -2.92 -27.51
N ILE A 416 3.19 -4.21 -27.39
CA ILE A 416 4.47 -4.75 -27.87
C ILE A 416 4.58 -4.58 -29.38
N GLY A 417 3.53 -4.92 -30.13
CA GLY A 417 3.52 -4.75 -31.58
C GLY A 417 3.67 -3.30 -32.02
N ARG A 418 2.95 -2.38 -31.35
CA ARG A 418 3.06 -0.93 -31.59
C ARG A 418 4.47 -0.42 -31.33
N LYS A 419 5.10 -0.85 -30.22
CA LYS A 419 6.49 -0.51 -29.90
C LYS A 419 7.44 -1.03 -30.96
N LEU A 420 7.35 -2.30 -31.34
CA LEU A 420 8.19 -2.91 -32.37
C LEU A 420 8.04 -2.21 -33.73
N ALA A 421 6.81 -1.83 -34.12
CA ALA A 421 6.56 -1.08 -35.34
C ALA A 421 7.26 0.29 -35.31
N LYS A 422 7.17 1.01 -34.18
CA LYS A 422 7.85 2.28 -33.98
C LYS A 422 9.37 2.13 -33.98
N ASP A 423 9.91 1.08 -33.38
CA ASP A 423 11.34 0.79 -33.38
C ASP A 423 11.84 0.52 -34.80
N VAL A 424 11.09 -0.23 -35.61
CA VAL A 424 11.39 -0.45 -37.04
C VAL A 424 11.38 0.87 -37.81
N GLU A 425 10.41 1.76 -37.56
CA GLU A 425 10.36 3.08 -38.17
C GLU A 425 11.57 3.94 -37.80
N ASN A 426 11.90 4.01 -36.51
CA ASN A 426 13.06 4.73 -35.99
C ASN A 426 14.37 4.21 -36.61
N LEU A 427 14.54 2.89 -36.73
CA LEU A 427 15.71 2.29 -37.37
C LEU A 427 15.80 2.62 -38.85
N ARG A 428 14.66 2.67 -39.57
CA ARG A 428 14.63 3.12 -40.98
C ARG A 428 15.00 4.60 -41.11
N LEU A 429 14.57 5.46 -40.19
CA LEU A 429 14.96 6.87 -40.16
C LEU A 429 16.45 7.03 -39.87
N LEU A 430 16.98 6.28 -38.90
CA LEU A 430 18.41 6.28 -38.57
C LEU A 430 19.26 5.83 -39.76
N LEU A 431 18.87 4.75 -40.44
CA LEU A 431 19.55 4.28 -41.64
C LEU A 431 19.55 5.34 -42.76
N ARG A 432 18.42 6.03 -42.96
CA ARG A 432 18.35 7.15 -43.92
C ARG A 432 19.28 8.28 -43.53
N ALA A 433 19.33 8.64 -42.24
CA ALA A 433 20.20 9.71 -41.73
C ALA A 433 21.69 9.41 -41.96
N TYR A 434 22.12 8.15 -41.78
CA TYR A 434 23.47 7.73 -42.16
C TYR A 434 23.69 7.81 -43.68
N ASN A 435 22.76 7.29 -44.48
CA ASN A 435 22.90 7.26 -45.94
C ASN A 435 22.95 8.66 -46.59
N CYS A 436 22.30 9.66 -46.00
CA CYS A 436 22.35 11.04 -46.49
C CYS A 436 23.37 11.93 -45.76
N GLY A 437 24.18 11.36 -44.87
CA GLY A 437 25.24 12.09 -44.16
C GLY A 437 24.76 13.07 -43.09
N LEU A 438 23.50 12.96 -42.63
CA LEU A 438 23.00 13.75 -41.49
C LEU A 438 23.60 13.30 -40.16
N ILE A 439 24.02 12.03 -40.06
CA ILE A 439 24.73 11.47 -38.91
C ILE A 439 26.01 10.83 -39.43
N GLU A 440 27.14 11.22 -38.86
CA GLU A 440 28.43 10.63 -39.20
C GLU A 440 28.61 9.27 -38.51
N GLU A 441 29.14 8.31 -39.24
CA GLU A 441 29.52 7.02 -38.70
C GLU A 441 30.76 7.21 -37.81
N ASN A 442 30.59 7.01 -36.50
CA ASN A 442 31.67 7.23 -35.55
C ASN A 442 32.69 6.08 -35.66
N ARG A 443 33.71 6.26 -36.50
CA ARG A 443 34.82 5.32 -36.70
C ARG A 443 35.82 5.39 -35.54
N ALA A 444 35.37 5.08 -34.32
CA ALA A 444 36.29 4.73 -33.25
C ALA A 444 36.53 3.21 -33.30
N ILE A 445 37.71 2.81 -33.76
CA ILE A 445 38.21 1.42 -33.71
C ILE A 445 38.79 1.16 -32.33
#